data_AF-W7X2D4-F1
#
_entry.id   AF-W7X2D4-F1
#
_cell.length_a   1.000
_cell.length_b   1.000
_cell.length_c   1.000
_cell.angle_alpha   90.00
_cell.angle_beta   90.00
_cell.angle_gamma   90.00
#
_symmetry.space_group_name_H-M   'P 1'
#
loop_
_entity.id
_entity.type
_entity.pdbx_description
1 polymer ?
#
loop_
_entity_poly.entity_id
_entity_poly.type
_entity_poly.pdbx_seq_one_letter_code
_entity_poly.pdbx_strand_id
1 'polypeptide(L)' 'MGASGLGSALANCINLTNLTLDLGWNEIGAMGASGLGSALANCINLKNLTLDLRQKQFI' A
#
# COMPACT_ATOMS: atom_id res chain seq x y z
N MET A 1 8.43 6.71 -7.81
CA MET A 1 7.05 7.24 -7.96
C MET A 1 5.96 6.17 -7.80
N GLY A 2 6.30 4.93 -7.38
CA GLY A 2 5.40 3.77 -7.55
C GLY A 2 4.18 3.68 -6.62
N ALA A 3 4.29 4.03 -5.34
CA ALA A 3 3.21 3.80 -4.36
C ALA A 3 2.44 5.07 -3.93
N SER A 4 2.92 6.28 -4.28
CA SER A 4 2.25 7.53 -3.91
C SER A 4 0.90 7.70 -4.62
N GLY A 5 0.81 7.35 -5.90
CA GLY A 5 -0.46 7.36 -6.64
C GLY A 5 -1.45 6.30 -6.13
N LEU A 6 -0.93 5.15 -5.70
CA LEU A 6 -1.74 4.10 -5.06
C LEU A 6 -2.33 4.58 -3.73
N GLY A 7 -1.56 5.33 -2.94
CA GLY A 7 -2.03 5.96 -1.71
C GLY A 7 -3.22 6.89 -1.94
N SER A 8 -3.15 7.78 -2.94
CA SER A 8 -4.28 8.67 -3.25
C SER A 8 -5.55 7.91 -3.65
N ALA A 9 -5.43 6.79 -4.37
CA ALA A 9 -6.58 5.97 -4.75
C ALA A 9 -7.22 5.27 -3.54
N LEU A 10 -6.41 4.74 -2.62
CA LEU A 10 -6.88 4.01 -1.44
C LEU A 10 -7.47 4.91 -0.35
N ALA A 11 -7.11 6.19 -0.31
CA ALA A 11 -7.54 7.12 0.74
C ALA A 11 -9.07 7.25 0.86
N ASN A 12 -9.82 6.98 -0.22
CA ASN A 12 -11.29 7.05 -0.22
C ASN A 12 -11.98 5.68 -0.07
N CYS A 13 -11.21 4.60 0.06
CA CYS A 13 -11.73 3.24 0.17
C CYS A 13 -12.15 2.90 1.61
N ILE A 14 -13.01 3.72 2.21
CA ILE A 14 -13.41 3.60 3.62
C ILE A 14 -14.25 2.34 3.90
N ASN A 15 -14.94 1.82 2.89
CA ASN A 15 -15.83 0.64 3.00
C ASN A 15 -15.12 -0.67 2.65
N LEU A 16 -13.82 -0.62 2.36
CA LEU A 16 -13.07 -1.80 1.98
C LEU A 16 -12.87 -2.68 3.22
N THR A 17 -13.27 -3.95 3.13
CA THR A 17 -13.15 -4.92 4.23
C THR A 17 -12.02 -5.91 4.02
N ASN A 18 -11.61 -6.11 2.77
CA ASN A 18 -10.56 -7.04 2.37
C ASN A 18 -9.69 -6.37 1.31
N LEU A 19 -8.37 -6.33 1.53
CA LEU A 19 -7.40 -5.78 0.59
C LEU A 19 -6.23 -6.73 0.44
N THR A 20 -5.87 -7.04 -0.80
CA THR A 20 -4.62 -7.71 -1.14
C THR A 20 -3.85 -6.80 -2.09
N LEU A 21 -2.62 -6.47 -1.70
CA LEU A 21 -1.70 -5.68 -2.51
C LEU A 21 -0.40 -6.46 -2.67
N ASP A 22 -0.11 -6.85 -3.90
CA ASP A 22 1.21 -7.36 -4.26
C ASP A 22 2.02 -6.22 -4.86
N LEU A 23 2.92 -5.68 -4.03
CA LEU A 23 3.89 -4.68 -4.46
C LEU A 23 5.30 -5.26 -4.45
N GLY A 24 5.42 -6.59 -4.38
CA GLY A 24 6.68 -7.29 -4.45
C GLY A 24 7.47 -6.87 -5.70
N TRP A 25 8.77 -6.70 -5.51
CA TRP A 25 9.77 -6.51 -6.54
C TRP A 25 9.61 -5.17 -7.28
N ASN A 26 8.77 -4.28 -6.76
CA ASN A 26 8.66 -2.90 -7.18
C ASN A 26 9.61 -2.02 -6.37
N GLU A 27 10.17 -1.00 -7.02
CA GLU A 27 10.97 0.02 -6.35
C GLU A 27 10.05 1.03 -5.64
N ILE A 28 9.81 0.77 -4.35
CA ILE A 28 9.05 1.64 -3.48
C ILE A 28 10.02 2.46 -2.63
N GLY A 29 10.21 3.71 -3.00
CA GLY A 29 10.95 4.67 -2.17
C GLY A 29 10.16 5.04 -0.90
N ALA A 30 10.87 5.61 0.09
CA ALA A 30 10.31 5.99 1.40
C ALA A 30 9.03 6.84 1.30
N MET A 31 8.98 7.78 0.36
CA MET A 31 7.79 8.62 0.13
C MET A 31 6.59 7.82 -0.37
N GLY A 32 6.82 6.83 -1.24
CA GLY A 32 5.77 5.92 -1.71
C GLY A 32 5.23 5.05 -0.60
N ALA A 33 6.11 4.50 0.24
CA ALA A 33 5.72 3.70 1.41
C ALA A 33 4.92 4.53 2.43
N SER A 34 5.35 5.76 2.72
CA SER A 34 4.65 6.69 3.62
C SER A 34 3.26 7.07 3.08
N GLY A 35 3.16 7.36 1.77
CA GLY A 35 1.89 7.64 1.10
C GLY A 35 0.93 6.45 1.16
N LEU A 36 1.42 5.24 0.94
CA LEU A 36 0.64 4.01 1.07
C LEU A 36 0.15 3.80 2.51
N GLY A 37 1.03 3.95 3.51
CA GLY A 37 0.67 3.80 4.92
C GLY A 37 -0.40 4.80 5.36
N SER A 38 -0.27 6.07 4.97
CA SER A 38 -1.26 7.10 5.25
C SER A 38 -2.63 6.78 4.65
N ALA A 39 -2.66 6.21 3.45
CA ALA A 39 -3.89 5.83 2.79
C ALA A 39 -4.56 4.61 3.43
N LEU A 40 -3.78 3.59 3.80
CA LEU A 40 -4.29 2.40 4.50
C LEU A 40 -4.91 2.77 5.85
N ALA A 41 -4.42 3.81 6.52
CA ALA A 41 -5.02 4.32 7.75
C ALA A 41 -6.45 4.86 7.56
N ASN A 42 -6.83 5.29 6.35
CA ASN A 42 -8.19 5.74 6.04
C ASN A 42 -9.15 4.58 5.73
N CYS A 43 -8.65 3.37 5.48
CA CYS A 43 -9.48 2.19 5.24
C CYS A 43 -10.02 1.62 6.57
N ILE A 44 -10.86 2.41 7.28
CA ILE A 44 -11.30 2.13 8.65
C ILE A 44 -12.08 0.81 8.83
N ASN A 45 -12.72 0.31 7.78
CA ASN A 45 -13.48 -0.94 7.83
C ASN A 45 -12.66 -2.17 7.40
N LEU A 46 -11.35 -1.99 7.13
CA LEU A 46 -10.48 -3.05 6.66
C LEU A 46 -10.26 -4.09 7.76
N LYS A 47 -10.66 -5.33 7.47
CA LYS A 47 -10.52 -6.47 8.38
C LYS A 47 -9.37 -7.37 7.97
N ASN A 48 -9.21 -7.58 6.67
CA ASN A 48 -8.16 -8.43 6.12
C ASN A 48 -7.26 -7.61 5.21
N LEU A 49 -5.98 -7.52 5.56
CA LEU A 49 -4.95 -6.90 4.74
C LEU A 49 -3.86 -7.94 4.47
N THR A 50 -3.64 -8.23 3.19
CA THR A 50 -2.44 -8.92 2.72
C THR A 50 -1.61 -7.93 1.94
N LEU A 51 -0.35 -7.74 2.34
CA LEU A 51 0.56 -6.81 1.70
C LEU A 51 1.91 -7.51 1.46
N ASP A 52 2.28 -7.65 0.20
CA ASP A 52 3.58 -8.15 -0.21
C ASP A 52 4.49 -6.98 -0.57
N LEU A 53 5.59 -6.81 0.19
CA LEU A 53 6.61 -5.78 -0.02
C LEU A 53 7.98 -6.39 -0.29
N ARG A 54 8.07 -7.66 -0.69
CA ARG A 54 9.36 -8.33 -0.94
C ARG A 54 10.18 -7.49 -1.92
N GLN A 55 11.34 -6.99 -1.50
CA GLN A 55 12.23 -6.28 -2.40
C GLN A 55 13.18 -7.26 -3.09
N LYS A 56 13.60 -6.94 -4.32
CA LYS A 56 14.78 -7.60 -4.90
C LYS A 56 15.99 -7.18 -4.07
N GLN A 57 16.48 -8.07 -3.22
CA GLN A 57 17.71 -7.86 -2.47
C GLN A 57 18.87 -8.01 -3.46
N PHE A 58 19.50 -6.91 -3.87
CA PHE A 58 20.83 -6.97 -4.46
C PHE A 58 21.80 -7.02 -3.28
N ILE A 59 22.43 -8.18 -3.09
CA ILE A 59 23.59 -8.37 -2.20
C ILE A 59 24.84 -7.99 -2.98
#